data_AF-A0A3M2C291-F1
#
_entry.id   AF-A0A3M2C291-F1
#
_cell.length_a   1.000
_cell.length_b   1.000
_cell.length_c   1.000
_cell.angle_alpha   90.00
_cell.angle_beta   90.00
_cell.angle_gamma   90.00
#
_symmetry.space_group_name_H-M   'P 1'
#
loop_
_entity.id
_entity.type
_entity.pdbx_description
1 polymer ?
#
loop_
_entity_poly.entity_id
_entity_poly.type
_entity_poly.pdbx_seq_one_letter_code
_entity_poly.pdbx_strand_id
1 'polypeptide(L)'
;VDDDTVVFVVPDSREGWAQAVAQIEVMAFKKNTDKTLVLDFSKVRPKGAPIGGMQGRPASGPIPFMHSIYIGLKEAQQHDEPWKQAMIIDHWLADCVRVGGARRSARIAVKYWKDPTVIGFIEFKRPEEYAGMSVDEIIEYNKTCKYQPYAKYYSSNNSVLVDKEFWDSLEKYHKGDRSDLAVWAHKVFTRITESSYYEVMGEPGIINVDRLTDKGRDQIDFDAVLNGMKNYPKTAVDDQTMDYLAAYKDTLLSKKYIMIVNPCGEINLSIMGGLCVIGDTLPFHADTLDEAEDAFRTTARALIRINRLDAFYQAEVNRTNRIGVSMTGIHEFMWKFFKVAFRESLKPDFDKWKQARDAGENTQEHPDVAVRAADFWMTLNRFHLAVEDEVRKYSAKLGVTIPHTALTIKPAGTTSKLFGVSEGAHLPAYAYYMRWVQFEDHSQLVDEYEQKGYPVIRKLKTYSGVSLVGFPTALRIAALDIPKEKMVLAGQATMEEQFQWLMLLERFYIDGVDPETMKPLESKMGSQVSYTLKYDPKSVSFDDFVRAIAKYQKHIKCVSVLPQADTSSYEYLPEDPITKEEYEYYTAEIKRREQGEHMVEDIGYEH
;
A
#
# COMPACT_ATOMS: atom_id res chain seq x y z
N VAL A 1 -14.79 -26.19 37.53
CA VAL A 1 -14.69 -26.35 36.07
C VAL A 1 -14.91 -27.83 35.84
N ASP A 2 -16.01 -28.23 35.19
CA ASP A 2 -16.22 -29.64 34.85
C ASP A 2 -15.24 -30.07 33.73
N ASP A 3 -15.26 -31.36 33.36
CA ASP A 3 -14.37 -31.90 32.31
C ASP A 3 -14.70 -31.37 30.89
N ASP A 4 -15.82 -30.66 30.72
CA ASP A 4 -16.29 -30.10 29.44
C ASP A 4 -15.98 -28.61 29.28
N THR A 5 -15.38 -27.99 30.29
CA THR A 5 -15.07 -26.56 30.26
C THR A 5 -13.55 -26.33 30.14
N VAL A 6 -13.14 -25.67 29.06
CA VAL A 6 -11.76 -25.21 28.84
C VAL A 6 -11.66 -23.75 29.27
N VAL A 7 -10.83 -23.45 30.28
CA VAL A 7 -10.62 -22.08 30.77
C VAL A 7 -9.23 -21.59 30.36
N PHE A 8 -9.16 -20.47 29.66
CA PHE A 8 -7.92 -19.77 29.33
C PHE A 8 -7.91 -18.39 29.98
N VAL A 9 -7.02 -18.21 30.97
CA VAL A 9 -6.80 -16.92 31.64
C VAL A 9 -5.86 -16.08 30.76
N VAL A 10 -6.40 -15.04 30.14
CA VAL A 10 -5.69 -14.21 29.15
C VAL A 10 -4.61 -13.38 29.83
N PRO A 11 -3.32 -13.61 29.52
CA PRO A 11 -2.23 -12.79 30.05
C PRO A 11 -2.31 -11.34 29.55
N ASP A 12 -1.90 -10.38 30.37
CA ASP A 12 -1.87 -8.95 30.05
C ASP A 12 -0.68 -8.57 29.13
N SER A 13 -0.69 -9.13 27.93
CA SER A 13 0.36 -9.02 26.93
C SER A 13 -0.24 -9.16 25.52
N ARG A 14 0.42 -8.63 24.50
CA ARG A 14 -0.04 -8.78 23.09
C ARG A 14 -0.17 -10.26 22.71
N GLU A 15 0.72 -11.07 23.24
CA GLU A 15 0.82 -12.51 23.08
C GLU A 15 -0.40 -13.22 23.66
N GLY A 16 -0.79 -12.86 24.88
CA GLY A 16 -1.95 -13.43 25.54
C GLY A 16 -3.24 -13.21 24.76
N TRP A 17 -3.37 -12.04 24.12
CA TRP A 17 -4.53 -11.72 23.28
C TRP A 17 -4.54 -12.56 22.00
N ALA A 18 -3.37 -12.77 21.38
CA ALA A 18 -3.25 -13.66 20.22
C ALA A 18 -3.56 -15.13 20.57
N GLN A 19 -3.06 -15.61 21.72
CA GLN A 19 -3.34 -16.96 22.22
C GLN A 19 -4.83 -17.17 22.49
N ALA A 20 -5.56 -16.15 22.97
CA ALA A 20 -7.00 -16.22 23.14
C ALA A 20 -7.75 -16.51 21.81
N VAL A 21 -7.30 -15.91 20.70
CA VAL A 21 -7.82 -16.22 19.35
C VAL A 21 -7.42 -17.63 18.93
N ALA A 22 -6.16 -18.02 19.16
CA ALA A 22 -5.67 -19.36 18.82
C ALA A 22 -6.49 -20.48 19.50
N GLN A 23 -6.91 -20.29 20.76
CA GLN A 23 -7.80 -21.25 21.43
C GLN A 23 -9.13 -21.46 20.67
N ILE A 24 -9.72 -20.39 20.13
CA ILE A 24 -10.95 -20.45 19.32
C ILE A 24 -10.67 -21.21 18.02
N GLU A 25 -9.59 -20.87 17.32
CA GLU A 25 -9.21 -21.49 16.04
C GLU A 25 -8.91 -22.98 16.20
N VAL A 26 -8.16 -23.37 17.22
CA VAL A 26 -7.82 -24.76 17.54
C VAL A 26 -9.08 -25.58 17.86
N MET A 27 -9.99 -25.04 18.68
CA MET A 27 -11.23 -25.75 19.01
C MET A 27 -12.14 -25.91 17.79
N ALA A 28 -12.22 -24.89 16.93
CA ALA A 28 -12.95 -24.96 15.66
C ALA A 28 -12.33 -26.00 14.70
N PHE A 29 -11.00 -26.00 14.58
CA PHE A 29 -10.25 -26.96 13.77
C PHE A 29 -10.46 -28.41 14.24
N LYS A 30 -10.42 -28.65 15.56
CA LYS A 30 -10.70 -29.95 16.18
C LYS A 30 -12.18 -30.33 16.15
N LYS A 31 -13.07 -29.41 15.72
CA LYS A 31 -14.53 -29.58 15.70
C LYS A 31 -15.11 -29.92 17.07
N ASN A 32 -14.59 -29.28 18.11
CA ASN A 32 -15.12 -29.47 19.46
C ASN A 32 -16.53 -28.85 19.55
N THR A 33 -17.56 -29.70 19.66
CA THR A 33 -18.97 -29.27 19.77
C THR A 33 -19.54 -29.46 21.17
N ASP A 34 -18.86 -30.23 22.01
CA ASP A 34 -19.24 -30.65 23.37
C ASP A 34 -18.48 -29.89 24.47
N LYS A 35 -17.53 -29.03 24.08
CA LYS A 35 -16.69 -28.26 25.01
C LYS A 35 -17.08 -26.79 25.06
N THR A 36 -17.06 -26.20 26.25
CA THR A 36 -17.26 -24.76 26.47
C THR A 36 -15.92 -24.06 26.68
N LEU A 37 -15.60 -23.06 25.85
CA LEU A 37 -14.43 -22.21 26.03
C LEU A 37 -14.77 -20.99 26.90
N VAL A 38 -14.01 -20.78 27.98
CA VAL A 38 -14.08 -19.60 28.83
C VAL A 38 -12.77 -18.82 28.70
N LEU A 39 -12.83 -17.62 28.13
CA LEU A 39 -11.73 -16.67 28.09
C LEU A 39 -11.84 -15.70 29.28
N ASP A 40 -10.93 -15.83 30.26
CA ASP A 40 -10.91 -14.99 31.46
C ASP A 40 -9.94 -13.81 31.28
N PHE A 41 -10.50 -12.59 31.16
CA PHE A 41 -9.75 -11.34 31.00
C PHE A 41 -9.42 -10.64 32.33
N SER A 42 -9.65 -11.28 33.49
CA SER A 42 -9.44 -10.70 34.81
C SER A 42 -8.02 -10.19 35.08
N LYS A 43 -7.03 -10.69 34.33
CA LYS A 43 -5.63 -10.25 34.42
C LYS A 43 -5.28 -9.09 33.50
N VAL A 44 -6.11 -8.80 32.49
CA VAL A 44 -5.83 -7.75 31.50
C VAL A 44 -6.03 -6.37 32.11
N ARG A 45 -5.10 -5.44 31.82
CA ARG A 45 -5.12 -4.09 32.38
C ARG A 45 -6.39 -3.32 31.99
N PRO A 46 -6.88 -2.40 32.85
CA PRO A 46 -8.06 -1.60 32.54
C PRO A 46 -7.78 -0.53 31.47
N LYS A 47 -8.86 0.05 30.92
CA LYS A 47 -8.77 1.20 30.01
C LYS A 47 -8.01 2.36 30.69
N GLY A 48 -7.12 3.00 29.95
CA GLY A 48 -6.31 4.13 30.43
C GLY A 48 -4.98 3.72 31.07
N ALA A 49 -4.79 2.44 31.44
CA ALA A 49 -3.51 1.98 31.98
C ALA A 49 -2.38 2.12 30.95
N PRO A 50 -1.15 2.48 31.36
CA PRO A 50 -0.05 2.74 30.42
C PRO A 50 0.43 1.48 29.70
N ILE A 51 0.77 1.60 28.42
CA ILE A 51 1.43 0.56 27.62
C ILE A 51 2.92 0.89 27.48
N GLY A 52 3.79 0.15 28.17
CA GLY A 52 5.24 0.40 28.21
C GLY A 52 5.91 0.39 26.83
N GLY A 53 5.56 -0.58 25.97
CA GLY A 53 6.11 -0.69 24.60
C GLY A 53 5.58 0.36 23.62
N MET A 54 4.66 1.23 24.04
CA MET A 54 4.05 2.27 23.21
C MET A 54 4.16 3.65 23.86
N GLN A 55 5.30 3.95 24.49
CA GLN A 55 5.59 5.25 25.12
C GLN A 55 4.52 5.67 26.15
N GLY A 56 3.98 4.71 26.90
CA GLY A 56 3.00 4.99 27.96
C GLY A 56 1.59 5.31 27.45
N ARG A 57 1.29 5.09 26.16
CA ARG A 57 -0.06 5.30 25.62
C ARG A 57 -1.14 4.55 26.42
N PRO A 58 -2.34 5.13 26.57
CA PRO A 58 -3.41 4.52 27.34
C PRO A 58 -3.94 3.26 26.65
N ALA A 59 -4.09 2.18 27.42
CA ALA A 59 -4.68 0.93 26.97
C ALA A 59 -6.18 1.08 26.70
N SER A 60 -6.70 0.26 25.78
CA SER A 60 -8.14 0.18 25.48
C SER A 60 -8.95 -0.50 26.59
N GLY A 61 -8.30 -1.29 27.44
CA GLY A 61 -8.96 -2.29 28.27
C GLY A 61 -9.44 -3.51 27.46
N PRO A 62 -9.97 -4.56 28.11
CA PRO A 62 -10.34 -5.81 27.44
C PRO A 62 -11.66 -5.75 26.65
N ILE A 63 -12.58 -4.83 27.02
CA ILE A 63 -13.95 -4.77 26.49
C ILE A 63 -14.00 -4.73 24.95
N PRO A 64 -13.23 -3.89 24.24
CA PRO A 64 -13.30 -3.83 22.78
C PRO A 64 -12.98 -5.16 22.10
N PHE A 65 -12.00 -5.91 22.61
CA PHE A 65 -11.62 -7.20 22.04
C PHE A 65 -12.62 -8.31 22.38
N MET A 66 -13.15 -8.34 23.61
CA MET A 66 -14.25 -9.23 23.97
C MET A 66 -15.46 -9.02 23.05
N HIS A 67 -15.80 -7.75 22.77
CA HIS A 67 -16.88 -7.38 21.89
C HIS A 67 -16.63 -7.82 20.44
N SER A 68 -15.41 -7.61 19.92
CA SER A 68 -15.00 -8.07 18.60
C SER A 68 -15.11 -9.59 18.43
N ILE A 69 -14.66 -10.38 19.42
CA ILE A 69 -14.80 -11.84 19.38
C ILE A 69 -16.29 -12.23 19.36
N TYR A 70 -17.08 -11.66 20.28
CA TYR A 70 -18.50 -12.01 20.39
C TYR A 70 -19.29 -11.68 19.12
N ILE A 71 -19.15 -10.47 18.58
CA ILE A 71 -19.84 -10.09 17.35
C ILE A 71 -19.32 -10.89 16.16
N GLY A 72 -17.99 -11.04 16.03
CA GLY A 72 -17.39 -11.78 14.93
C GLY A 72 -17.89 -13.21 14.84
N LEU A 73 -17.94 -13.93 15.98
CA LEU A 73 -18.50 -15.28 16.03
C LEU A 73 -20.01 -15.31 15.78
N LYS A 74 -20.77 -14.38 16.38
CA LYS A 74 -22.22 -14.29 16.23
C LYS A 74 -22.66 -14.00 14.79
N GLU A 75 -21.88 -13.24 14.05
CA GLU A 75 -22.12 -12.94 12.65
C GLU A 75 -21.63 -14.07 11.74
N ALA A 76 -20.43 -14.61 12.00
CA ALA A 76 -19.88 -15.72 11.22
C ALA A 76 -20.79 -16.96 11.21
N GLN A 77 -21.42 -17.31 12.33
CA GLN A 77 -22.35 -18.45 12.41
C GLN A 77 -23.63 -18.31 11.54
N GLN A 78 -23.88 -17.12 10.95
CA GLN A 78 -25.00 -16.91 10.02
C GLN A 78 -24.65 -17.27 8.57
N HIS A 79 -23.43 -17.72 8.33
CA HIS A 79 -22.92 -18.10 7.02
C HIS A 79 -22.37 -19.52 7.07
N ASP A 80 -22.54 -20.27 5.99
CA ASP A 80 -22.05 -21.65 5.89
C ASP A 80 -20.66 -21.71 5.24
N GLU A 81 -20.23 -20.67 4.52
CA GLU A 81 -18.97 -20.67 3.78
C GLU A 81 -17.76 -20.37 4.69
N PRO A 82 -16.80 -21.30 4.86
CA PRO A 82 -15.69 -21.10 5.80
C PRO A 82 -14.81 -19.90 5.49
N TRP A 83 -14.60 -19.59 4.20
CA TRP A 83 -13.82 -18.41 3.80
C TRP A 83 -14.50 -17.11 4.24
N LYS A 84 -15.84 -17.07 4.22
CA LYS A 84 -16.62 -15.90 4.57
C LYS A 84 -16.65 -15.72 6.09
N GLN A 85 -16.86 -16.81 6.83
CA GLN A 85 -16.71 -16.85 8.29
C GLN A 85 -15.34 -16.32 8.73
N ALA A 86 -14.26 -16.80 8.10
CA ALA A 86 -12.90 -16.35 8.38
C ALA A 86 -12.73 -14.85 8.13
N MET A 87 -13.21 -14.32 7.00
CA MET A 87 -13.14 -12.88 6.71
C MET A 87 -13.91 -12.04 7.73
N ILE A 88 -15.11 -12.46 8.13
CA ILE A 88 -15.94 -11.75 9.12
C ILE A 88 -15.22 -11.66 10.46
N ILE A 89 -14.75 -12.79 10.98
CA ILE A 89 -14.00 -12.86 12.24
C ILE A 89 -12.75 -11.99 12.14
N ASP A 90 -12.00 -12.12 11.05
CA ASP A 90 -10.80 -11.34 10.78
C ASP A 90 -11.12 -9.82 10.81
N HIS A 91 -12.15 -9.35 10.11
CA HIS A 91 -12.57 -7.94 10.14
C HIS A 91 -12.90 -7.42 11.54
N TRP A 92 -13.63 -8.18 12.35
CA TRP A 92 -13.97 -7.80 13.71
C TRP A 92 -12.76 -7.79 14.65
N LEU A 93 -11.85 -8.75 14.52
CA LEU A 93 -10.59 -8.76 15.27
C LEU A 93 -9.73 -7.54 14.91
N ALA A 94 -9.69 -7.15 13.65
CA ALA A 94 -8.98 -5.96 13.20
C ALA A 94 -9.60 -4.63 13.69
N ASP A 95 -10.93 -4.56 13.84
CA ASP A 95 -11.65 -3.34 14.24
C ASP A 95 -11.20 -2.82 15.61
N CYS A 96 -10.89 -3.71 16.55
CA CYS A 96 -10.45 -3.34 17.89
C CYS A 96 -8.95 -2.94 17.98
N VAL A 97 -8.17 -3.18 16.93
CA VAL A 97 -6.75 -2.80 16.86
C VAL A 97 -6.65 -1.37 16.30
N ARG A 98 -6.81 -0.39 17.18
CA ARG A 98 -6.71 1.04 16.84
C ARG A 98 -5.59 1.72 17.62
N VAL A 99 -4.71 2.40 16.91
CA VAL A 99 -3.61 3.18 17.49
C VAL A 99 -3.99 4.66 17.48
N GLY A 100 -4.01 5.29 18.66
CA GLY A 100 -4.34 6.72 18.80
C GLY A 100 -5.79 7.06 18.43
N GLY A 101 -6.73 6.14 18.62
CA GLY A 101 -8.16 6.35 18.33
C GLY A 101 -8.54 6.37 16.84
N ALA A 102 -7.58 6.61 15.94
CA ALA A 102 -7.84 6.81 14.51
C ALA A 102 -7.06 5.86 13.58
N ARG A 103 -5.84 5.44 13.92
CA ARG A 103 -5.01 4.61 13.02
C ARG A 103 -5.42 3.14 13.12
N ARG A 104 -6.02 2.63 12.05
CA ARG A 104 -6.62 1.29 11.96
C ARG A 104 -5.58 0.25 11.53
N SER A 105 -5.88 -1.02 11.78
CA SER A 105 -5.20 -2.15 11.15
C SER A 105 -5.33 -2.04 9.62
N ALA A 106 -4.21 -2.28 8.91
CA ALA A 106 -4.14 -2.24 7.46
C ALA A 106 -3.82 -3.64 6.94
N ARG A 107 -4.71 -4.18 6.10
CA ARG A 107 -4.62 -5.57 5.63
C ARG A 107 -5.00 -5.66 4.16
N ILE A 108 -4.64 -6.78 3.56
CA ILE A 108 -5.09 -7.17 2.23
C ILE A 108 -5.71 -8.56 2.30
N ALA A 109 -6.85 -8.75 1.66
CA ALA A 109 -7.45 -10.07 1.46
C ALA A 109 -7.34 -10.42 -0.03
N VAL A 110 -6.97 -11.66 -0.33
CA VAL A 110 -6.69 -12.09 -1.70
C VAL A 110 -7.41 -13.41 -1.99
N LYS A 111 -8.03 -13.52 -3.16
CA LYS A 111 -8.62 -14.78 -3.64
C LYS A 111 -8.28 -15.04 -5.11
N TYR A 112 -8.01 -16.31 -5.44
CA TYR A 112 -7.66 -16.73 -6.80
C TYR A 112 -8.89 -16.78 -7.71
N TRP A 113 -8.75 -16.30 -8.94
CA TRP A 113 -9.85 -16.15 -9.88
C TRP A 113 -10.55 -17.47 -10.25
N LYS A 114 -9.86 -18.62 -10.16
CA LYS A 114 -10.49 -19.93 -10.40
C LYS A 114 -11.21 -20.49 -9.17
N ASP A 115 -11.12 -19.84 -8.02
CA ASP A 115 -11.90 -20.26 -6.85
C ASP A 115 -13.39 -20.07 -7.16
N PRO A 116 -14.23 -21.12 -7.03
CA PRO A 116 -15.67 -21.02 -7.34
C PRO A 116 -16.40 -19.93 -6.56
N THR A 117 -15.86 -19.51 -5.41
CA THR A 117 -16.45 -18.49 -4.53
C THR A 117 -15.88 -17.09 -4.75
N VAL A 118 -15.06 -16.85 -5.79
CA VAL A 118 -14.44 -15.55 -6.04
C VAL A 118 -15.44 -14.43 -6.27
N ILE A 119 -16.58 -14.70 -6.90
CA ILE A 119 -17.63 -13.71 -7.13
C ILE A 119 -18.18 -13.20 -5.80
N GLY A 120 -18.53 -14.10 -4.87
CA GLY A 120 -18.96 -13.73 -3.53
C GLY A 120 -17.88 -13.00 -2.73
N PHE A 121 -16.60 -13.27 -2.99
CA PHE A 121 -15.48 -12.53 -2.39
C PHE A 121 -15.37 -11.10 -2.93
N ILE A 122 -15.57 -10.90 -4.23
CA ILE A 122 -15.61 -9.56 -4.84
C ILE A 122 -16.77 -8.75 -4.24
N GLU A 123 -17.92 -9.38 -4.05
CA GLU A 123 -19.13 -8.76 -3.49
C GLU A 123 -19.10 -8.62 -1.96
N PHE A 124 -18.13 -9.21 -1.26
CA PHE A 124 -18.12 -9.28 0.20
C PHE A 124 -18.15 -7.91 0.87
N LYS A 125 -17.52 -6.91 0.25
CA LYS A 125 -17.47 -5.52 0.73
C LYS A 125 -18.53 -4.61 0.13
N ARG A 126 -19.45 -5.15 -0.69
CA ARG A 126 -20.55 -4.37 -1.25
C ARG A 126 -21.36 -3.75 -0.10
N PRO A 127 -21.62 -2.42 -0.12
CA PRO A 127 -22.45 -1.77 0.87
C PRO A 127 -23.82 -2.45 1.02
N GLU A 128 -24.33 -2.50 2.26
CA GLU A 128 -25.60 -3.17 2.58
C GLU A 128 -26.78 -2.51 1.84
N GLU A 129 -26.70 -1.20 1.61
CA GLU A 129 -27.66 -0.40 0.85
C GLU A 129 -27.78 -0.85 -0.60
N TYR A 130 -26.73 -1.45 -1.17
CA TYR A 130 -26.74 -1.96 -2.53
C TYR A 130 -27.21 -3.42 -2.62
N ALA A 131 -27.54 -4.07 -1.50
CA ALA A 131 -27.92 -5.48 -1.50
C ALA A 131 -29.12 -5.74 -2.42
N GLY A 132 -28.96 -6.69 -3.35
CA GLY A 132 -30.00 -7.08 -4.30
C GLY A 132 -30.22 -6.11 -5.48
N MET A 133 -29.55 -4.96 -5.52
CA MET A 133 -29.65 -4.01 -6.63
C MET A 133 -28.85 -4.48 -7.85
N SER A 134 -29.30 -4.12 -9.03
CA SER A 134 -28.50 -4.12 -10.26
C SER A 134 -27.56 -2.92 -10.32
N VAL A 135 -26.59 -2.94 -11.24
CA VAL A 135 -25.69 -1.80 -11.47
C VAL A 135 -26.47 -0.54 -11.87
N ASP A 136 -27.49 -0.67 -12.72
CA ASP A 136 -28.33 0.46 -13.14
C ASP A 136 -29.09 1.10 -11.97
N GLU A 137 -29.61 0.26 -11.06
CA GLU A 137 -30.26 0.73 -9.83
C GLU A 137 -29.27 1.43 -8.89
N ILE A 138 -28.03 0.94 -8.77
CA ILE A 138 -26.97 1.59 -7.99
C ILE A 138 -26.61 2.95 -8.60
N ILE A 139 -26.49 3.03 -9.93
CA ILE A 139 -26.20 4.29 -10.63
C ILE A 139 -27.30 5.32 -10.32
N GLU A 140 -28.57 4.92 -10.37
CA GLU A 140 -29.68 5.82 -10.07
C GLU A 140 -29.73 6.20 -8.59
N TYR A 141 -29.52 5.23 -7.70
CA TYR A 141 -29.40 5.48 -6.26
C TYR A 141 -28.32 6.53 -5.96
N ASN A 142 -27.14 6.38 -6.58
CA ASN A 142 -26.00 7.25 -6.35
C ASN A 142 -26.24 8.71 -6.79
N LYS A 143 -27.12 8.96 -7.75
CA LYS A 143 -27.51 10.33 -8.15
C LYS A 143 -28.31 11.06 -7.08
N THR A 144 -29.01 10.32 -6.23
CA THR A 144 -29.93 10.88 -5.23
C THR A 144 -29.40 10.76 -3.80
N CYS A 145 -28.41 9.91 -3.58
CA CYS A 145 -27.81 9.71 -2.26
C CYS A 145 -27.04 10.95 -1.80
N LYS A 146 -27.25 11.33 -0.53
CA LYS A 146 -26.53 12.46 0.08
C LYS A 146 -25.07 12.11 0.40
N TYR A 147 -24.83 10.84 0.73
CA TYR A 147 -23.52 10.29 1.02
C TYR A 147 -23.40 8.95 0.32
N GLN A 148 -22.24 8.66 -0.23
CA GLN A 148 -21.99 7.33 -0.79
C GLN A 148 -22.02 6.28 0.34
N PRO A 149 -22.76 5.18 0.15
CA PRO A 149 -22.72 4.02 1.03
C PRO A 149 -21.29 3.51 1.26
N TYR A 150 -20.99 3.07 2.48
CA TYR A 150 -19.67 2.58 2.86
C TYR A 150 -19.70 1.06 3.09
N ALA A 151 -18.61 0.39 2.73
CA ALA A 151 -18.42 -1.01 3.05
C ALA A 151 -18.38 -1.22 4.58
N LYS A 152 -19.26 -2.08 5.10
CA LYS A 152 -19.23 -2.52 6.51
C LYS A 152 -17.86 -3.09 6.89
N TYR A 153 -17.29 -3.91 6.02
CA TYR A 153 -16.02 -4.61 6.23
C TYR A 153 -14.85 -3.80 5.67
N TYR A 154 -14.38 -2.81 6.43
CA TYR A 154 -13.44 -1.81 5.92
C TYR A 154 -11.96 -2.08 6.22
N SER A 155 -11.63 -3.03 7.11
CA SER A 155 -10.27 -3.20 7.66
C SER A 155 -9.30 -3.99 6.76
N SER A 156 -9.69 -4.33 5.54
CA SER A 156 -8.79 -4.85 4.50
C SER A 156 -9.18 -4.26 3.15
N ASN A 157 -8.20 -4.17 2.25
CA ASN A 157 -8.45 -3.98 0.83
C ASN A 157 -8.52 -5.35 0.15
N ASN A 158 -9.52 -5.59 -0.69
CA ASN A 158 -9.66 -6.87 -1.38
C ASN A 158 -8.93 -6.84 -2.72
N SER A 159 -8.34 -7.96 -3.13
CA SER A 159 -7.71 -8.11 -4.44
C SER A 159 -7.97 -9.50 -5.03
N VAL A 160 -8.17 -9.57 -6.34
CA VAL A 160 -8.29 -10.83 -7.08
C VAL A 160 -6.92 -11.20 -7.65
N LEU A 161 -6.49 -12.42 -7.35
CA LEU A 161 -5.28 -13.03 -7.88
C LEU A 161 -5.60 -13.65 -9.24
N VAL A 162 -5.04 -13.08 -10.29
CA VAL A 162 -5.18 -13.52 -11.69
C VAL A 162 -3.84 -13.98 -12.24
N ASP A 163 -3.85 -14.66 -13.38
CA ASP A 163 -2.63 -15.09 -14.06
C ASP A 163 -2.74 -14.98 -15.58
N LYS A 164 -1.68 -15.33 -16.31
CA LYS A 164 -1.69 -15.36 -17.79
C LYS A 164 -2.92 -16.08 -18.36
N GLU A 165 -3.34 -17.19 -17.75
CA GLU A 165 -4.47 -17.98 -18.23
C GLU A 165 -5.81 -17.25 -18.09
N PHE A 166 -5.96 -16.40 -17.07
CA PHE A 166 -7.10 -15.49 -16.95
C PHE A 166 -7.19 -14.54 -18.15
N TRP A 167 -6.08 -13.86 -18.47
CA TRP A 167 -6.03 -12.90 -19.57
C TRP A 167 -6.20 -13.56 -20.94
N ASP A 168 -5.56 -14.70 -21.17
CA ASP A 168 -5.71 -15.48 -22.40
C ASP A 168 -7.16 -15.93 -22.59
N SER A 169 -7.81 -16.39 -21.51
CA SER A 169 -9.23 -16.80 -21.50
C SER A 169 -10.18 -15.62 -21.77
N LEU A 170 -9.90 -14.45 -21.19
CA LEU A 170 -10.66 -13.22 -21.45
C LEU A 170 -10.52 -12.76 -22.91
N GLU A 171 -9.31 -12.82 -23.47
CA GLU A 171 -9.07 -12.48 -24.88
C GLU A 171 -9.80 -13.44 -25.83
N LYS A 172 -9.76 -14.75 -25.54
CA LYS A 172 -10.52 -15.77 -26.28
C LYS A 172 -12.02 -15.50 -26.22
N TYR A 173 -12.56 -15.14 -25.05
CA TYR A 173 -13.97 -14.79 -24.91
C TYR A 173 -14.36 -13.63 -25.83
N HIS A 174 -13.56 -12.55 -25.86
CA HIS A 174 -13.79 -11.41 -26.76
C HIS A 174 -13.65 -11.77 -28.25
N LYS A 175 -12.93 -12.84 -28.58
CA LYS A 175 -12.81 -13.41 -29.94
C LYS A 175 -13.92 -14.43 -30.28
N GLY A 176 -14.89 -14.65 -29.40
CA GLY A 176 -16.05 -15.53 -29.64
C GLY A 176 -15.97 -16.90 -28.99
N ASP A 177 -14.90 -17.23 -28.25
CA ASP A 177 -14.82 -18.46 -27.46
C ASP A 177 -15.88 -18.44 -26.33
N ARG A 178 -16.57 -19.57 -26.14
CA ARG A 178 -17.62 -19.76 -25.13
C ARG A 178 -17.38 -20.99 -24.28
N SER A 179 -16.14 -21.49 -24.21
CA SER A 179 -15.73 -22.49 -23.24
C SER A 179 -16.00 -22.01 -21.82
N ASP A 180 -16.27 -22.94 -20.89
CA ASP A 180 -16.59 -22.64 -19.49
C ASP A 180 -15.55 -21.73 -18.85
N LEU A 181 -14.27 -21.93 -19.18
CA LEU A 181 -13.17 -21.14 -18.65
C LEU A 181 -13.15 -19.70 -19.20
N ALA A 182 -13.41 -19.52 -20.50
CA ALA A 182 -13.50 -18.21 -21.14
C ALA A 182 -14.70 -17.42 -20.60
N VAL A 183 -15.86 -18.08 -20.45
CA VAL A 183 -17.07 -17.50 -19.84
C VAL A 183 -16.81 -17.13 -18.39
N TRP A 184 -16.15 -17.99 -17.62
CA TRP A 184 -15.79 -17.72 -16.23
C TRP A 184 -14.83 -16.55 -16.09
N ALA A 185 -13.76 -16.49 -16.90
CA ALA A 185 -12.81 -15.38 -16.88
C ALA A 185 -13.51 -14.05 -17.19
N HIS A 186 -14.39 -14.03 -18.19
CA HIS A 186 -15.21 -12.85 -18.48
C HIS A 186 -16.12 -12.47 -17.32
N LYS A 187 -16.84 -13.42 -16.71
CA LYS A 187 -17.72 -13.17 -15.57
C LYS A 187 -16.97 -12.57 -14.38
N VAL A 188 -15.79 -13.11 -14.06
CA VAL A 188 -14.93 -12.58 -13.00
C VAL A 188 -14.43 -11.17 -13.35
N PHE A 189 -13.98 -10.95 -14.59
CA PHE A 189 -13.51 -9.64 -15.05
C PHE A 189 -14.61 -8.57 -14.96
N THR A 190 -15.80 -8.86 -15.49
CA THR A 190 -16.96 -7.95 -15.44
C THR A 190 -17.26 -7.56 -13.99
N ARG A 191 -17.32 -8.54 -13.09
CA ARG A 191 -17.63 -8.32 -11.68
C ARG A 191 -16.56 -7.50 -10.95
N ILE A 192 -15.28 -7.72 -11.25
CA ILE A 192 -14.18 -6.86 -10.75
C ILE A 192 -14.39 -5.42 -11.19
N THR A 193 -14.63 -5.20 -12.49
CA THR A 193 -14.73 -3.84 -13.04
C THR A 193 -15.97 -3.10 -12.56
N GLU A 194 -17.13 -3.76 -12.47
CA GLU A 194 -18.36 -3.18 -11.94
C GLU A 194 -18.21 -2.79 -10.47
N SER A 195 -17.66 -3.69 -9.64
CA SER A 195 -17.44 -3.43 -8.23
C SER A 195 -16.52 -2.22 -8.02
N SER A 196 -15.42 -2.18 -8.79
CA SER A 196 -14.41 -1.13 -8.70
C SER A 196 -14.92 0.21 -9.20
N TYR A 197 -15.85 0.24 -10.15
CA TYR A 197 -16.31 1.50 -10.74
C TYR A 197 -17.60 2.04 -10.08
N TYR A 198 -18.53 1.17 -9.67
CA TYR A 198 -19.87 1.59 -9.24
C TYR A 198 -20.15 1.37 -7.75
N GLU A 199 -19.52 0.39 -7.11
CA GLU A 199 -19.99 -0.09 -5.80
C GLU A 199 -19.06 0.21 -4.63
N VAL A 200 -17.82 -0.27 -4.68
CA VAL A 200 -16.86 -0.14 -3.57
C VAL A 200 -15.78 0.90 -3.89
N MET A 201 -15.78 1.42 -5.12
CA MET A 201 -14.87 2.47 -5.61
C MET A 201 -13.39 2.10 -5.44
N GLY A 202 -12.82 1.51 -6.48
CA GLY A 202 -11.42 1.11 -6.58
C GLY A 202 -11.06 -0.24 -5.97
N GLU A 203 -12.07 -1.03 -5.62
CA GLU A 203 -11.91 -2.41 -5.16
C GLU A 203 -12.78 -3.37 -5.98
N PRO A 204 -12.31 -4.61 -6.22
CA PRO A 204 -11.06 -5.18 -5.75
C PRO A 204 -9.86 -4.78 -6.65
N GLY A 205 -8.66 -4.79 -6.07
CA GLY A 205 -7.41 -4.71 -6.83
C GLY A 205 -7.16 -5.97 -7.66
N ILE A 206 -6.20 -5.91 -8.59
CA ILE A 206 -5.82 -7.05 -9.44
C ILE A 206 -4.32 -7.34 -9.27
N ILE A 207 -3.99 -8.59 -8.96
CA ILE A 207 -2.61 -9.07 -8.78
C ILE A 207 -2.32 -10.14 -9.83
N ASN A 208 -1.38 -9.88 -10.74
CA ASN A 208 -0.88 -10.85 -11.72
C ASN A 208 0.18 -11.74 -11.08
N VAL A 209 -0.25 -12.83 -10.47
CA VAL A 209 0.62 -13.68 -9.63
C VAL A 209 1.71 -14.39 -10.41
N ASP A 210 1.47 -14.70 -11.68
CA ASP A 210 2.46 -15.29 -12.59
C ASP A 210 3.62 -14.34 -12.92
N ARG A 211 3.44 -13.03 -12.65
CA ARG A 211 4.47 -12.00 -12.81
C ARG A 211 5.22 -11.69 -11.51
N LEU A 212 4.77 -12.22 -10.37
CA LEU A 212 5.47 -12.08 -9.10
C LEU A 212 6.72 -12.99 -9.06
N THR A 213 7.76 -12.53 -8.37
CA THR A 213 9.03 -13.27 -8.25
C THR A 213 8.89 -14.46 -7.29
N ASP A 214 8.68 -15.65 -7.84
CA ASP A 214 8.66 -16.91 -7.07
C ASP A 214 10.00 -17.65 -7.22
N LYS A 215 10.86 -17.62 -6.18
CA LYS A 215 12.19 -18.24 -6.17
C LYS A 215 12.35 -19.23 -5.03
N GLY A 216 12.96 -20.36 -5.36
CA GLY A 216 13.34 -21.41 -4.39
C GLY A 216 12.13 -22.02 -3.70
N ARG A 217 11.00 -22.15 -4.39
CA ARG A 217 9.77 -22.73 -3.85
C ARG A 217 9.96 -24.16 -3.35
N ASP A 218 10.74 -24.94 -4.09
CA ASP A 218 11.17 -26.29 -3.78
C ASP A 218 12.12 -26.36 -2.57
N GLN A 219 12.72 -25.24 -2.17
CA GLN A 219 13.65 -25.12 -1.05
C GLN A 219 12.95 -24.69 0.26
N ILE A 220 11.62 -24.56 0.23
CA ILE A 220 10.84 -24.20 1.41
C ILE A 220 10.90 -25.35 2.43
N ASP A 221 11.39 -25.03 3.63
CA ASP A 221 11.31 -25.90 4.79
C ASP A 221 10.19 -25.40 5.71
N PHE A 222 8.99 -25.95 5.52
CA PHE A 222 7.83 -25.60 6.32
C PHE A 222 7.99 -25.99 7.79
N ASP A 223 8.68 -27.10 8.06
CA ASP A 223 8.87 -27.57 9.43
C ASP A 223 9.84 -26.65 10.18
N ALA A 224 10.87 -26.12 9.51
CA ALA A 224 11.73 -25.09 10.06
C ALA A 224 10.98 -23.76 10.31
N VAL A 225 10.06 -23.35 9.42
CA VAL A 225 9.21 -22.17 9.64
C VAL A 225 8.37 -22.37 10.90
N LEU A 226 7.67 -23.50 11.01
CA LEU A 226 6.85 -23.85 12.17
C LEU A 226 7.66 -23.94 13.47
N ASN A 227 8.82 -24.61 13.43
CA ASN A 227 9.71 -24.69 14.59
C ASN A 227 10.22 -23.32 15.02
N GLY A 228 10.48 -22.42 14.07
CA GLY A 228 10.81 -21.03 14.35
C GLY A 228 9.69 -20.31 15.11
N MET A 229 8.44 -20.48 14.67
CA MET A 229 7.26 -19.91 15.35
C MET A 229 7.09 -20.44 16.77
N LYS A 230 7.20 -21.76 16.96
CA LYS A 230 7.09 -22.43 18.25
C LYS A 230 8.12 -21.92 19.26
N ASN A 231 9.36 -21.74 18.81
CA ASN A 231 10.48 -21.42 19.68
C ASN A 231 10.76 -19.92 19.81
N TYR A 232 10.00 -19.04 19.14
CA TYR A 232 10.23 -17.62 19.21
C TYR A 232 9.87 -17.06 20.61
N PRO A 233 10.83 -16.54 21.41
CA PRO A 233 10.63 -16.27 22.84
C PRO A 233 9.48 -15.32 23.16
N LYS A 234 9.11 -14.44 22.22
CA LYS A 234 8.06 -13.45 22.40
C LYS A 234 6.70 -13.89 21.87
N THR A 235 6.54 -14.95 21.09
CA THR A 235 5.22 -15.37 20.56
C THR A 235 5.18 -16.89 20.36
N ALA A 236 5.78 -17.63 21.30
CA ALA A 236 5.81 -19.08 21.26
C ALA A 236 4.38 -19.62 21.14
N VAL A 237 4.17 -20.43 20.11
CA VAL A 237 2.89 -21.04 19.78
C VAL A 237 2.77 -22.35 20.56
N ASP A 238 1.61 -22.62 21.18
CA ASP A 238 1.39 -23.85 21.94
C ASP A 238 1.26 -25.09 21.03
N ASP A 239 1.46 -26.29 21.61
CA ASP A 239 1.46 -27.55 20.85
C ASP A 239 0.15 -27.78 20.06
N GLN A 240 -1.00 -27.39 20.61
CA GLN A 240 -2.27 -27.60 19.92
C GLN A 240 -2.43 -26.70 18.72
N THR A 241 -1.93 -25.46 18.83
CA THR A 241 -1.89 -24.51 17.72
C THR A 241 -0.87 -24.96 16.67
N MET A 242 0.23 -25.60 17.08
CA MET A 242 1.18 -26.20 16.13
C MET A 242 0.56 -27.34 15.30
N ASP A 243 -0.27 -28.20 15.90
CA ASP A 243 -0.99 -29.25 15.15
C ASP A 243 -1.91 -28.65 14.09
N TYR A 244 -2.63 -27.57 14.45
CA TYR A 244 -3.46 -26.79 13.55
C TYR A 244 -2.65 -26.20 12.39
N LEU A 245 -1.53 -25.52 12.68
CA LEU A 245 -0.66 -24.90 11.65
C LEU A 245 0.00 -25.95 10.74
N ALA A 246 0.39 -27.10 11.29
CA ALA A 246 0.97 -28.22 10.52
C ALA A 246 -0.02 -28.78 9.49
N ALA A 247 -1.32 -28.80 9.79
CA ALA A 247 -2.34 -29.28 8.88
C ALA A 247 -2.50 -28.40 7.62
N TYR A 248 -2.08 -27.13 7.65
CA TYR A 248 -2.12 -26.26 6.47
C TYR A 248 -1.00 -26.54 5.46
N LYS A 249 0.08 -27.21 5.87
CA LYS A 249 1.27 -27.47 5.04
C LYS A 249 0.90 -28.00 3.65
N ASP A 250 0.20 -29.13 3.60
CA ASP A 250 -0.11 -29.81 2.35
C ASP A 250 -1.10 -29.00 1.49
N THR A 251 -2.03 -28.29 2.16
CA THR A 251 -2.97 -27.39 1.49
C THR A 251 -2.26 -26.20 0.83
N LEU A 252 -1.24 -25.64 1.47
CA LEU A 252 -0.46 -24.51 0.95
C LEU A 252 0.47 -24.97 -0.17
N LEU A 253 1.20 -26.07 0.03
CA LEU A 253 2.16 -26.60 -0.94
C LEU A 253 1.49 -27.07 -2.24
N SER A 254 0.25 -27.54 -2.18
CA SER A 254 -0.54 -27.96 -3.36
C SER A 254 -1.10 -26.80 -4.19
N LYS A 255 -1.09 -25.55 -3.70
CA LYS A 255 -1.60 -24.41 -4.48
C LYS A 255 -0.71 -24.15 -5.69
N LYS A 256 -1.30 -23.80 -6.85
CA LYS A 256 -0.51 -23.41 -8.04
C LYS A 256 0.43 -22.24 -7.72
N TYR A 257 -0.05 -21.28 -6.94
CA TYR A 257 0.72 -20.10 -6.52
C TYR A 257 0.75 -20.01 -4.99
N ILE A 258 1.91 -19.68 -4.44
CA ILE A 258 2.12 -19.48 -3.00
C ILE A 258 2.60 -18.06 -2.66
N MET A 259 2.64 -17.19 -3.66
CA MET A 259 3.10 -15.82 -3.54
C MET A 259 1.92 -14.86 -3.55
N ILE A 260 1.98 -13.86 -2.67
CA ILE A 260 1.04 -12.75 -2.54
C ILE A 260 1.83 -11.45 -2.35
N VAL A 261 1.14 -10.35 -2.11
CA VAL A 261 1.76 -9.07 -1.75
C VAL A 261 1.37 -8.63 -0.33
N ASN A 262 2.20 -7.80 0.28
CA ASN A 262 1.86 -7.12 1.53
C ASN A 262 0.70 -6.10 1.31
N PRO A 263 0.12 -5.51 2.39
CA PRO A 263 -1.04 -4.62 2.25
C PRO A 263 -0.88 -3.42 1.33
N CYS A 264 0.35 -2.93 1.14
CA CYS A 264 0.65 -1.83 0.24
C CYS A 264 0.95 -2.27 -1.20
N GLY A 265 1.14 -3.58 -1.44
CA GLY A 265 1.29 -4.18 -2.77
C GLY A 265 2.73 -4.34 -3.27
N GLU A 266 3.72 -3.68 -2.65
CA GLU A 266 5.09 -3.54 -3.17
C GLU A 266 6.02 -4.72 -2.85
N ILE A 267 5.73 -5.50 -1.81
CA ILE A 267 6.54 -6.65 -1.38
C ILE A 267 5.84 -7.96 -1.69
N ASN A 268 6.51 -8.75 -2.50
CA ASN A 268 6.15 -10.11 -2.79
C ASN A 268 6.53 -11.03 -1.60
N LEU A 269 5.54 -11.70 -1.02
CA LEU A 269 5.68 -12.53 0.17
C LEU A 269 5.08 -13.91 -0.07
N SER A 270 5.63 -14.92 0.59
CA SER A 270 4.97 -16.22 0.64
C SER A 270 3.73 -16.15 1.53
N ILE A 271 2.67 -16.86 1.17
CA ILE A 271 1.47 -17.06 2.00
C ILE A 271 1.76 -17.76 3.32
N MET A 272 2.90 -18.45 3.44
CA MET A 272 3.35 -19.06 4.71
C MET A 272 3.89 -18.03 5.70
N GLY A 273 4.11 -16.79 5.23
CA GLY A 273 4.60 -15.68 6.01
C GLY A 273 5.97 -15.17 5.55
N GLY A 274 6.38 -14.08 6.18
CA GLY A 274 7.58 -13.33 5.82
C GLY A 274 7.50 -11.91 6.35
N LEU A 275 8.63 -11.20 6.26
CA LEU A 275 8.71 -9.80 6.70
C LEU A 275 8.98 -8.89 5.50
N CYS A 276 8.39 -7.71 5.58
CA CYS A 276 8.64 -6.60 4.68
C CYS A 276 9.82 -5.78 5.20
N VAL A 277 10.99 -5.91 4.58
CA VAL A 277 12.22 -5.18 4.96
C VAL A 277 12.60 -4.22 3.84
N ILE A 278 12.21 -2.95 4.01
CA ILE A 278 12.32 -1.90 2.99
C ILE A 278 13.17 -0.74 3.50
N GLY A 279 14.01 -0.20 2.63
CA GLY A 279 14.72 1.06 2.81
C GLY A 279 14.41 1.98 1.64
N ASP A 280 14.22 3.27 1.91
CA ASP A 280 13.77 4.24 0.92
C ASP A 280 14.91 5.24 0.64
N THR A 281 15.32 5.36 -0.61
CA THR A 281 16.34 6.31 -1.05
C THR A 281 15.69 7.56 -1.63
N LEU A 282 16.40 8.69 -1.55
CA LEU A 282 15.95 9.97 -2.10
C LEU A 282 17.03 10.55 -3.02
N PRO A 283 17.14 10.05 -4.27
CA PRO A 283 18.22 10.43 -5.17
C PRO A 283 18.19 11.92 -5.57
N PHE A 284 17.06 12.60 -5.41
CA PHE A 284 16.94 14.05 -5.62
C PHE A 284 17.93 14.88 -4.77
N HIS A 285 18.29 14.41 -3.58
CA HIS A 285 19.22 15.12 -2.69
C HIS A 285 20.70 14.85 -2.99
N ALA A 286 21.03 13.84 -3.80
CA ALA A 286 22.41 13.59 -4.20
C ALA A 286 22.91 14.70 -5.13
N ASP A 287 24.19 15.07 -5.04
CA ASP A 287 24.82 16.06 -5.93
C ASP A 287 25.18 15.45 -7.28
N THR A 288 25.47 14.15 -7.32
CA THR A 288 25.84 13.40 -8.52
C THR A 288 25.07 12.09 -8.64
N LEU A 289 25.00 11.53 -9.85
CA LEU A 289 24.43 10.20 -10.06
C LEU A 289 25.23 9.08 -9.37
N ASP A 290 26.54 9.29 -9.16
CA ASP A 290 27.41 8.34 -8.45
C ASP A 290 27.11 8.32 -6.95
N GLU A 291 26.88 9.50 -6.34
CA GLU A 291 26.44 9.59 -4.96
C GLU A 291 25.04 8.98 -4.77
N ALA A 292 24.12 9.23 -5.71
CA ALA A 292 22.82 8.58 -5.71
C ALA A 292 22.99 7.05 -5.73
N GLU A 293 23.82 6.51 -6.61
CA GLU A 293 24.11 5.07 -6.69
C GLU A 293 24.66 4.51 -5.36
N ASP A 294 25.60 5.19 -4.70
CA ASP A 294 26.13 4.72 -3.41
C ASP A 294 25.04 4.70 -2.32
N ALA A 295 24.06 5.61 -2.36
CA ALA A 295 22.91 5.55 -1.45
C ALA A 295 22.08 4.26 -1.64
N PHE A 296 21.87 3.82 -2.89
CA PHE A 296 21.20 2.54 -3.17
C PHE A 296 22.03 1.34 -2.66
N ARG A 297 23.34 1.33 -2.90
CA ARG A 297 24.25 0.27 -2.40
C ARG A 297 24.27 0.23 -0.87
N THR A 298 24.39 1.38 -0.23
CA THR A 298 24.38 1.52 1.24
C THR A 298 23.08 1.00 1.83
N THR A 299 21.95 1.33 1.20
CA THR A 299 20.63 0.84 1.62
C THR A 299 20.55 -0.67 1.49
N ALA A 300 21.01 -1.26 0.38
CA ALA A 300 21.05 -2.72 0.20
C ALA A 300 21.83 -3.43 1.32
N ARG A 301 23.02 -2.93 1.65
CA ARG A 301 23.84 -3.44 2.77
C ARG A 301 23.11 -3.32 4.11
N ALA A 302 22.42 -2.20 4.36
CA ALA A 302 21.67 -1.97 5.59
C ALA A 302 20.53 -2.97 5.75
N LEU A 303 19.73 -3.20 4.70
CA LEU A 303 18.60 -4.11 4.74
C LEU A 303 19.04 -5.57 4.93
N ILE A 304 20.15 -6.00 4.31
CA ILE A 304 20.73 -7.33 4.58
C ILE A 304 21.09 -7.49 6.07
N ARG A 305 21.60 -6.44 6.72
CA ARG A 305 21.88 -6.49 8.17
C ARG A 305 20.61 -6.56 9.01
N ILE A 306 19.52 -5.90 8.58
CA ILE A 306 18.23 -5.98 9.28
C ILE A 306 17.68 -7.41 9.28
N ASN A 307 17.85 -8.17 8.19
CA ASN A 307 17.44 -9.57 8.13
C ASN A 307 18.22 -10.51 9.08
N ARG A 308 19.27 -10.03 9.73
CA ARG A 308 20.01 -10.78 10.76
C ARG A 308 19.45 -10.60 12.17
N LEU A 309 18.47 -9.72 12.35
CA LEU A 309 17.76 -9.58 13.61
C LEU A 309 16.81 -10.77 13.80
N ASP A 310 16.56 -11.14 15.06
CA ASP A 310 15.63 -12.21 15.39
C ASP A 310 14.22 -11.90 14.89
N ALA A 311 13.62 -12.85 14.18
CA ALA A 311 12.30 -12.74 13.58
C ALA A 311 11.45 -14.00 13.83
N PHE A 312 10.14 -13.80 13.93
CA PHE A 312 9.17 -14.91 14.03
C PHE A 312 9.23 -15.85 12.81
N TYR A 313 9.53 -15.31 11.63
CA TYR A 313 9.70 -16.05 10.37
C TYR A 313 11.18 -16.32 10.04
N GLN A 314 12.04 -16.54 11.03
CA GLN A 314 13.50 -16.59 10.83
C GLN A 314 13.94 -17.58 9.73
N ALA A 315 13.33 -18.76 9.65
CA ALA A 315 13.65 -19.75 8.62
C ALA A 315 13.42 -19.20 7.21
N GLU A 316 12.29 -18.53 6.98
CA GLU A 316 11.97 -17.90 5.70
C GLU A 316 12.85 -16.67 5.42
N VAL A 317 13.18 -15.89 6.45
CA VAL A 317 14.13 -14.76 6.34
C VAL A 317 15.52 -15.26 5.95
N ASN A 318 16.02 -16.32 6.57
CA ASN A 318 17.33 -16.90 6.24
C ASN A 318 17.35 -17.52 4.84
N ARG A 319 16.28 -18.24 4.48
CA ARG A 319 16.14 -18.88 3.17
C ARG A 319 16.14 -17.86 2.04
N THR A 320 15.48 -16.73 2.22
CA THR A 320 15.18 -15.82 1.10
C THR A 320 15.95 -14.52 1.15
N ASN A 321 16.36 -14.09 2.35
CA ASN A 321 16.99 -12.82 2.65
C ASN A 321 16.35 -11.64 1.89
N ARG A 322 15.02 -11.67 1.69
CA ARG A 322 14.31 -10.66 0.89
C ARG A 322 14.51 -9.27 1.47
N ILE A 323 14.82 -8.32 0.59
CA ILE A 323 14.87 -6.90 0.90
C ILE A 323 14.14 -6.12 -0.20
N GLY A 324 13.86 -4.85 0.07
CA GLY A 324 13.33 -3.92 -0.92
C GLY A 324 14.03 -2.57 -0.82
N VAL A 325 14.96 -2.30 -1.72
CA VAL A 325 15.48 -0.95 -1.92
C VAL A 325 14.44 -0.19 -2.75
N SER A 326 13.84 0.81 -2.12
CA SER A 326 12.83 1.73 -2.66
C SER A 326 13.45 3.08 -2.97
N MET A 327 12.75 3.89 -3.76
CA MET A 327 13.05 5.30 -3.97
C MET A 327 11.78 6.16 -3.85
N THR A 328 11.96 7.41 -3.44
CA THR A 328 10.90 8.45 -3.42
C THR A 328 11.41 9.72 -4.09
N GLY A 329 10.51 10.64 -4.46
CA GLY A 329 10.91 11.89 -5.12
C GLY A 329 11.41 11.69 -6.56
N ILE A 330 10.85 10.70 -7.27
CA ILE A 330 11.30 10.31 -8.62
C ILE A 330 11.13 11.46 -9.61
N HIS A 331 10.02 12.20 -9.53
CA HIS A 331 9.73 13.30 -10.45
C HIS A 331 10.70 14.48 -10.24
N GLU A 332 11.03 14.80 -9.00
CA GLU A 332 12.01 15.83 -8.66
C GLU A 332 13.43 15.42 -9.09
N PHE A 333 13.80 14.17 -8.86
CA PHE A 333 15.08 13.61 -9.33
C PHE A 333 15.20 13.67 -10.85
N MET A 334 14.16 13.21 -11.56
CA MET A 334 14.10 13.22 -13.02
C MET A 334 14.29 14.62 -13.59
N TRP A 335 13.62 15.62 -13.00
CA TRP A 335 13.78 17.00 -13.44
C TRP A 335 15.17 17.56 -13.11
N LYS A 336 15.67 17.34 -11.90
CA LYS A 336 16.97 17.85 -11.43
C LYS A 336 18.11 17.43 -12.37
N PHE A 337 18.17 16.14 -12.70
CA PHE A 337 19.29 15.59 -13.45
C PHE A 337 19.07 15.63 -14.97
N PHE A 338 17.86 15.43 -15.47
CA PHE A 338 17.63 15.22 -16.91
C PHE A 338 16.80 16.33 -17.57
N LYS A 339 16.20 17.24 -16.79
CA LYS A 339 15.26 18.26 -17.29
C LYS A 339 14.16 17.64 -18.17
N VAL A 340 13.60 16.52 -17.69
CA VAL A 340 12.52 15.75 -18.31
C VAL A 340 11.29 15.82 -17.41
N ALA A 341 10.14 16.19 -17.98
CA ALA A 341 8.85 16.16 -17.30
C ALA A 341 8.13 14.80 -17.49
N PHE A 342 7.07 14.57 -16.72
CA PHE A 342 6.35 13.28 -16.70
C PHE A 342 5.97 12.77 -18.09
N ARG A 343 5.24 13.55 -18.90
CA ARG A 343 4.80 13.13 -20.24
C ARG A 343 5.94 12.89 -21.23
N GLU A 344 7.05 13.60 -21.04
CA GLU A 344 8.25 13.43 -21.85
C GLU A 344 8.95 12.10 -21.50
N SER A 345 8.96 11.73 -20.21
CA SER A 345 9.51 10.46 -19.74
C SER A 345 8.82 9.23 -20.32
N LEU A 346 7.56 9.35 -20.74
CA LEU A 346 6.79 8.26 -21.35
C LEU A 346 7.17 8.00 -22.83
N LYS A 347 8.01 8.86 -23.41
CA LYS A 347 8.41 8.81 -24.84
C LYS A 347 9.94 8.73 -25.00
N PRO A 348 10.62 7.76 -24.36
CA PRO A 348 12.06 7.62 -24.49
C PRO A 348 12.44 7.09 -25.89
N ASP A 349 13.56 7.57 -26.42
CA ASP A 349 14.17 7.05 -27.65
C ASP A 349 15.49 6.34 -27.31
N PHE A 350 15.38 5.04 -27.02
CA PHE A 350 16.52 4.22 -26.59
C PHE A 350 17.55 3.99 -27.71
N ASP A 351 17.13 3.99 -28.98
CA ASP A 351 18.01 3.79 -30.12
C ASP A 351 18.90 5.02 -30.33
N LYS A 352 18.31 6.23 -30.31
CA LYS A 352 19.10 7.47 -30.35
C LYS A 352 19.95 7.64 -29.09
N TRP A 353 19.44 7.27 -27.93
CA TRP A 353 20.24 7.30 -26.69
C TRP A 353 21.48 6.43 -26.80
N LYS A 354 21.35 5.20 -27.33
CA LYS A 354 22.48 4.31 -27.54
C LYS A 354 23.48 4.91 -28.53
N GLN A 355 23.00 5.49 -29.64
CA GLN A 355 23.87 6.16 -30.62
C GLN A 355 24.65 7.33 -30.01
N ALA A 356 23.98 8.21 -29.26
CA ALA A 356 24.60 9.35 -28.59
C ALA A 356 25.62 8.90 -27.52
N ARG A 357 25.26 7.90 -26.70
CA ARG A 357 26.14 7.28 -25.71
C ARG A 357 27.40 6.70 -26.36
N ASP A 358 27.24 5.92 -27.42
CA ASP A 358 28.34 5.24 -28.11
C ASP A 358 29.25 6.26 -28.85
N ALA A 359 28.71 7.42 -29.22
CA ALA A 359 29.46 8.56 -29.75
C ALA A 359 30.18 9.38 -28.64
N GLY A 360 30.00 9.05 -27.37
CA GLY A 360 30.60 9.76 -26.23
C GLY A 360 29.92 11.11 -25.91
N GLU A 361 28.69 11.30 -26.35
CA GLU A 361 27.91 12.50 -26.06
C GLU A 361 27.38 12.48 -24.62
N ASN A 362 27.10 13.67 -24.06
CA ASN A 362 26.44 13.80 -22.78
C ASN A 362 24.93 13.55 -22.94
N THR A 363 24.48 12.30 -22.76
CA THR A 363 23.07 11.89 -22.89
C THR A 363 22.15 12.57 -21.87
N GLN A 364 22.68 12.96 -20.71
CA GLN A 364 21.93 13.63 -19.65
C GLN A 364 21.53 15.06 -20.03
N GLU A 365 22.37 15.76 -20.79
CA GLU A 365 22.16 17.14 -21.26
C GLU A 365 21.90 17.23 -22.77
N HIS A 366 21.66 16.08 -23.43
CA HIS A 366 21.48 15.99 -24.87
C HIS A 366 20.30 16.87 -25.34
N PRO A 367 20.38 17.58 -26.48
CA PRO A 367 19.32 18.51 -26.92
C PRO A 367 17.95 17.85 -27.15
N ASP A 368 17.92 16.61 -27.65
CA ASP A 368 16.69 15.82 -27.81
C ASP A 368 16.20 15.30 -26.45
N VAL A 369 15.00 15.71 -26.03
CA VAL A 369 14.39 15.29 -24.76
C VAL A 369 14.07 13.80 -24.71
N ALA A 370 13.85 13.15 -25.86
CA ALA A 370 13.60 11.71 -25.90
C ALA A 370 14.86 10.91 -25.54
N VAL A 371 16.05 11.44 -25.87
CA VAL A 371 17.34 10.88 -25.44
C VAL A 371 17.53 11.08 -23.94
N ARG A 372 17.25 12.27 -23.40
CA ARG A 372 17.32 12.52 -21.95
C ARG A 372 16.32 11.66 -21.16
N ALA A 373 15.13 11.43 -21.71
CA ALA A 373 14.13 10.53 -21.13
C ALA A 373 14.61 9.08 -21.10
N ALA A 374 15.25 8.60 -22.18
CA ALA A 374 15.88 7.29 -22.19
C ALA A 374 17.04 7.21 -21.18
N ASP A 375 17.84 8.26 -21.05
CA ASP A 375 18.95 8.35 -20.10
C ASP A 375 18.47 8.29 -18.64
N PHE A 376 17.35 8.93 -18.33
CA PHE A 376 16.68 8.80 -17.03
C PHE A 376 16.33 7.33 -16.72
N TRP A 377 15.67 6.63 -17.65
CA TRP A 377 15.31 5.22 -17.46
C TRP A 377 16.53 4.31 -17.34
N MET A 378 17.56 4.55 -18.15
CA MET A 378 18.82 3.82 -18.08
C MET A 378 19.60 4.11 -16.79
N THR A 379 19.41 5.28 -16.20
CA THR A 379 19.93 5.61 -14.86
C THR A 379 19.18 4.85 -13.76
N LEU A 380 17.85 4.69 -13.86
CA LEU A 380 17.14 3.81 -12.92
C LEU A 380 17.61 2.35 -13.06
N ASN A 381 17.90 1.91 -14.29
CA ASN A 381 18.49 0.59 -14.55
C ASN A 381 19.91 0.46 -13.99
N ARG A 382 20.72 1.54 -14.05
CA ARG A 382 22.02 1.61 -13.39
C ARG A 382 21.90 1.39 -11.88
N PHE A 383 20.91 2.02 -11.23
CA PHE A 383 20.66 1.79 -9.80
C PHE A 383 20.20 0.37 -9.49
N HIS A 384 19.36 -0.24 -10.34
CA HIS A 384 19.02 -1.66 -10.24
C HIS A 384 20.28 -2.54 -10.24
N LEU A 385 21.13 -2.38 -11.26
CA LEU A 385 22.36 -3.17 -11.42
C LEU A 385 23.32 -2.96 -10.25
N ALA A 386 23.40 -1.74 -9.71
CA ALA A 386 24.19 -1.42 -8.54
C ALA A 386 23.71 -2.17 -7.29
N VAL A 387 22.40 -2.22 -7.05
CA VAL A 387 21.83 -3.02 -5.96
C VAL A 387 22.10 -4.49 -6.17
N GLU A 388 21.88 -5.03 -7.37
CA GLU A 388 22.13 -6.45 -7.67
C GLU A 388 23.59 -6.84 -7.42
N ASP A 389 24.54 -6.07 -7.93
CA ASP A 389 25.97 -6.27 -7.71
C ASP A 389 26.32 -6.21 -6.21
N GLU A 390 25.79 -5.20 -5.50
CA GLU A 390 26.06 -5.01 -4.08
C GLU A 390 25.52 -6.16 -3.22
N VAL A 391 24.29 -6.61 -3.46
CA VAL A 391 23.71 -7.70 -2.65
C VAL A 391 24.46 -9.01 -2.86
N ARG A 392 24.98 -9.27 -4.06
CA ARG A 392 25.79 -10.47 -4.33
C ARG A 392 27.11 -10.42 -3.57
N LYS A 393 27.85 -9.31 -3.70
CA LYS A 393 29.15 -9.10 -3.01
C LYS A 393 28.99 -9.13 -1.50
N TYR A 394 28.00 -8.41 -0.97
CA TYR A 394 27.83 -8.24 0.46
C TYR A 394 27.25 -9.50 1.13
N SER A 395 26.35 -10.23 0.46
CA SER A 395 25.85 -11.51 0.97
C SER A 395 26.96 -12.56 1.03
N ALA A 396 27.80 -12.64 -0.01
CA ALA A 396 28.98 -13.51 -0.01
C ALA A 396 29.95 -13.16 1.13
N LYS A 397 30.20 -11.86 1.35
CA LYS A 397 31.05 -11.38 2.47
C LYS A 397 30.50 -11.77 3.84
N LEU A 398 29.18 -11.79 4.01
CA LEU A 398 28.54 -12.12 5.28
C LEU A 398 28.21 -13.62 5.45
N GLY A 399 28.34 -14.42 4.39
CA GLY A 399 27.94 -15.83 4.39
C GLY A 399 26.43 -16.02 4.53
N VAL A 400 25.62 -15.12 3.97
CA VAL A 400 24.15 -15.20 3.97
C VAL A 400 23.62 -15.43 2.55
N THR A 401 22.37 -15.88 2.44
CA THR A 401 21.70 -16.07 1.16
C THR A 401 21.62 -14.76 0.37
N ILE A 402 21.87 -14.81 -0.94
CA ILE A 402 21.62 -13.66 -1.82
C ILE A 402 20.11 -13.39 -1.81
N PRO A 403 19.65 -12.14 -1.59
CA PRO A 403 18.24 -11.79 -1.57
C PRO A 403 17.48 -12.32 -2.81
N HIS A 404 16.36 -13.02 -2.57
CA HIS A 404 15.46 -13.47 -3.63
C HIS A 404 14.83 -12.29 -4.37
N THR A 405 14.53 -11.22 -3.62
CA THR A 405 14.14 -9.90 -4.12
C THR A 405 15.01 -8.84 -3.45
N ALA A 406 15.33 -7.77 -4.18
CA ALA A 406 16.10 -6.64 -3.68
C ALA A 406 15.55 -5.27 -4.07
N LEU A 407 14.66 -5.17 -5.07
CA LEU A 407 14.13 -3.91 -5.59
C LEU A 407 12.61 -3.83 -5.37
N THR A 408 12.11 -2.66 -4.97
CA THR A 408 10.67 -2.39 -4.77
C THR A 408 10.42 -0.89 -4.92
N ILE A 409 9.17 -0.43 -5.01
CA ILE A 409 8.84 0.98 -4.75
C ILE A 409 7.65 1.02 -3.80
N LYS A 410 7.87 1.57 -2.60
CA LYS A 410 6.83 1.70 -1.58
C LYS A 410 6.03 3.01 -1.79
N PRO A 411 4.78 3.10 -1.31
CA PRO A 411 4.03 4.35 -1.29
C PRO A 411 4.52 5.19 -0.09
N ALA A 412 5.49 6.07 -0.31
CA ALA A 412 6.31 6.67 0.74
C ALA A 412 5.63 7.76 1.60
N GLY A 413 4.34 7.67 1.91
CA GLY A 413 3.53 8.82 2.35
C GLY A 413 3.96 9.53 3.64
N THR A 414 4.64 8.89 4.59
CA THR A 414 5.20 9.63 5.76
C THR A 414 6.62 10.12 5.52
N THR A 415 7.46 9.30 4.87
CA THR A 415 8.87 9.62 4.66
C THR A 415 9.07 10.70 3.61
N SER A 416 8.26 10.71 2.55
CA SER A 416 8.26 11.76 1.52
C SER A 416 7.91 13.13 2.10
N LYS A 417 6.96 13.19 3.04
CA LYS A 417 6.50 14.43 3.70
C LYS A 417 7.59 15.10 4.53
N LEU A 418 8.56 14.34 5.06
CA LEU A 418 9.72 14.92 5.76
C LEU A 418 10.60 15.75 4.82
N PHE A 419 10.65 15.38 3.54
CA PHE A 419 11.46 16.04 2.52
C PHE A 419 10.62 16.92 1.56
N GLY A 420 9.29 16.89 1.71
CA GLY A 420 8.36 17.62 0.86
C GLY A 420 8.38 17.18 -0.62
N VAL A 421 8.66 15.91 -0.91
CA VAL A 421 8.76 15.38 -2.30
C VAL A 421 7.59 14.48 -2.66
N SER A 422 7.45 14.15 -3.95
CA SER A 422 6.51 13.14 -4.44
C SER A 422 6.69 11.76 -3.77
N GLU A 423 5.57 11.04 -3.56
CA GLU A 423 5.51 9.82 -2.75
C GLU A 423 5.82 8.55 -3.56
N GLY A 424 7.00 7.96 -3.36
CA GLY A 424 7.42 6.78 -4.11
C GLY A 424 7.38 7.04 -5.62
N ALA A 425 6.58 6.24 -6.34
CA ALA A 425 6.34 6.40 -7.77
C ALA A 425 5.16 7.33 -8.14
N HIS A 426 4.39 7.83 -7.18
CA HIS A 426 3.16 8.59 -7.45
C HIS A 426 3.44 9.96 -8.04
N LEU A 427 2.59 10.35 -8.98
CA LEU A 427 2.45 11.75 -9.36
C LEU A 427 2.05 12.60 -8.15
N PRO A 428 2.53 13.84 -8.03
CA PRO A 428 2.11 14.74 -6.98
C PRO A 428 0.59 14.98 -7.06
N ALA A 429 -0.12 14.78 -5.95
CA ALA A 429 -1.56 15.06 -5.90
C ALA A 429 -1.81 16.57 -6.06
N TYR A 430 -1.03 17.39 -5.35
CA TYR A 430 -1.12 18.84 -5.36
C TYR A 430 0.29 19.45 -5.38
N ALA A 431 0.47 20.59 -6.06
CA ALA A 431 1.71 21.36 -5.99
C ALA A 431 1.78 22.20 -4.69
N TYR A 432 0.63 22.78 -4.32
CA TYR A 432 0.43 23.59 -3.13
C TYR A 432 -0.83 23.11 -2.42
N TYR A 433 -0.76 22.95 -1.10
CA TYR A 433 -1.89 22.50 -0.29
C TYR A 433 -1.80 23.00 1.14
N MET A 434 -2.95 23.17 1.78
CA MET A 434 -3.07 23.38 3.21
C MET A 434 -3.08 22.01 3.89
N ARG A 435 -2.10 21.75 4.75
CA ARG A 435 -2.06 20.53 5.55
C ARG A 435 -2.68 20.79 6.92
N TRP A 436 -3.81 20.16 7.18
CA TRP A 436 -4.50 20.31 8.46
C TRP A 436 -4.01 19.27 9.48
N VAL A 437 -3.53 19.75 10.62
CA VAL A 437 -3.08 18.91 11.74
C VAL A 437 -4.03 19.09 12.91
N GLN A 438 -4.51 17.97 13.44
CA GLN A 438 -5.39 17.94 14.61
C GLN A 438 -4.60 18.18 15.90
N PHE A 439 -5.11 19.09 16.73
CA PHE A 439 -4.65 19.36 18.09
C PHE A 439 -5.84 19.27 19.05
N GLU A 440 -5.57 18.97 20.32
CA GLU A 440 -6.59 19.09 21.36
C GLU A 440 -7.03 20.56 21.51
N ASP A 441 -8.34 20.81 21.65
CA ASP A 441 -8.95 22.16 21.62
C ASP A 441 -8.32 23.17 22.58
N HIS A 442 -7.77 22.69 23.70
CA HIS A 442 -7.16 23.51 24.76
C HIS A 442 -5.63 23.45 24.78
N SER A 443 -5.03 22.93 23.72
CA SER A 443 -3.57 22.90 23.58
C SER A 443 -3.04 24.32 23.41
N GLN A 444 -2.09 24.73 24.26
CA GLN A 444 -1.38 26.01 24.16
C GLN A 444 -0.75 26.22 22.77
N LEU A 445 -0.36 25.13 22.10
CA LEU A 445 0.17 25.17 20.74
C LEU A 445 -0.82 25.77 19.72
N VAL A 446 -2.13 25.56 19.88
CA VAL A 446 -3.13 26.10 18.94
C VAL A 446 -3.14 27.62 19.01
N ASP A 447 -3.13 28.17 20.23
CA ASP A 447 -3.09 29.61 20.46
C ASP A 447 -1.77 30.21 19.95
N GLU A 448 -0.64 29.53 20.16
CA GLU A 448 0.66 29.94 19.64
C GLU A 448 0.69 29.99 18.10
N TYR A 449 0.16 28.96 17.42
CA TYR A 449 0.10 28.93 15.96
C TYR A 449 -0.84 30.00 15.41
N GLU A 450 -1.99 30.23 16.04
CA GLU A 450 -2.92 31.29 15.64
C GLU A 450 -2.28 32.69 15.77
N GLN A 451 -1.54 32.94 16.87
CA GLN A 451 -0.80 34.17 17.07
C GLN A 451 0.29 34.37 16.00
N LYS A 452 0.96 33.27 15.59
CA LYS A 452 1.94 33.27 14.49
C LYS A 452 1.30 33.37 13.10
N GLY A 453 -0.02 33.46 12.98
CA GLY A 453 -0.71 33.69 11.70
C GLY A 453 -1.02 32.43 10.91
N TYR A 454 -0.87 31.25 11.52
CA TYR A 454 -1.34 30.01 10.91
C TYR A 454 -2.89 29.98 10.92
N PRO A 455 -3.54 29.51 9.84
CA PRO A 455 -4.98 29.35 9.82
C PRO A 455 -5.42 28.29 10.83
N VAL A 456 -6.46 28.59 11.61
CA VAL A 456 -7.01 27.69 12.64
C VAL A 456 -8.50 27.50 12.41
N ILE A 457 -8.95 26.24 12.41
CA ILE A 457 -10.38 25.88 12.47
C ILE A 457 -10.65 25.34 13.88
N ARG A 458 -11.41 26.11 14.67
CA ARG A 458 -11.85 25.68 16.00
C ARG A 458 -13.21 25.01 15.93
N LYS A 459 -13.47 24.08 16.86
CA LYS A 459 -14.78 23.45 17.09
C LYS A 459 -15.33 22.70 15.88
N LEU A 460 -14.64 21.65 15.45
CA LEU A 460 -15.15 20.72 14.44
C LEU A 460 -16.48 20.09 14.92
N LYS A 461 -17.46 19.99 14.01
CA LYS A 461 -18.74 19.30 14.24
C LYS A 461 -18.54 17.79 14.33
N THR A 462 -17.60 17.25 13.54
CA THR A 462 -17.39 15.81 13.41
C THR A 462 -16.50 15.24 14.52
N TYR A 463 -15.58 16.04 15.06
CA TYR A 463 -14.63 15.63 16.09
C TYR A 463 -14.65 16.63 17.25
N SER A 464 -15.42 16.33 18.31
CA SER A 464 -15.46 17.18 19.50
C SER A 464 -14.13 17.16 20.26
N GLY A 465 -13.70 18.32 20.79
CA GLY A 465 -12.46 18.44 21.55
C GLY A 465 -11.20 18.60 20.69
N VAL A 466 -11.34 18.83 19.38
CA VAL A 466 -10.24 18.94 18.43
C VAL A 466 -10.33 20.23 17.62
N SER A 467 -9.21 20.94 17.55
CA SER A 467 -8.97 22.09 16.68
C SER A 467 -7.98 21.70 15.58
N LEU A 468 -8.08 22.34 14.41
CA LEU A 468 -7.15 22.14 13.31
C LEU A 468 -6.26 23.36 13.15
N VAL A 469 -4.97 23.11 12.99
CA VAL A 469 -4.03 24.13 12.52
C VAL A 469 -3.61 23.76 11.10
N GLY A 470 -3.75 24.71 10.19
CA GLY A 470 -3.39 24.56 8.78
C GLY A 470 -1.96 25.01 8.53
N PHE A 471 -1.18 24.15 7.88
CA PHE A 471 0.21 24.40 7.51
C PHE A 471 0.28 24.55 5.98
N PRO A 472 0.45 25.78 5.45
CA PRO A 472 0.60 25.98 4.01
C PRO A 472 1.87 25.26 3.54
N THR A 473 1.70 24.33 2.61
CA THR A 473 2.75 23.41 2.17
C THR A 473 2.90 23.49 0.67
N ALA A 474 4.16 23.55 0.20
CA ALA A 474 4.52 23.42 -1.20
C ALA A 474 5.39 22.18 -1.36
N LEU A 475 5.04 21.31 -2.32
CA LEU A 475 5.94 20.23 -2.71
C LEU A 475 7.19 20.80 -3.37
N ARG A 476 8.31 20.12 -3.20
CA ARG A 476 9.61 20.51 -3.76
C ARG A 476 9.56 20.65 -5.26
N ILE A 477 8.78 19.81 -5.94
CA ILE A 477 8.55 19.90 -7.39
C ILE A 477 7.98 21.26 -7.81
N ALA A 478 7.17 21.92 -6.98
CA ALA A 478 6.57 23.21 -7.28
C ALA A 478 7.58 24.37 -7.25
N ALA A 479 8.71 24.17 -6.57
CA ALA A 479 9.83 25.11 -6.50
C ALA A 479 10.89 24.87 -7.59
N LEU A 480 10.74 23.81 -8.40
CA LEU A 480 11.64 23.55 -9.53
C LEU A 480 11.24 24.41 -10.72
N ASP A 481 12.22 24.66 -11.60
CA ASP A 481 12.07 25.44 -12.85
C ASP A 481 11.30 24.67 -13.95
N ILE A 482 10.32 23.84 -13.58
CA ILE A 482 9.48 23.09 -14.51
C ILE A 482 8.50 24.07 -15.17
N PRO A 483 8.44 24.15 -16.52
CA PRO A 483 7.43 24.94 -17.19
C PRO A 483 6.02 24.51 -16.77
N LYS A 484 5.15 25.48 -16.47
CA LYS A 484 3.82 25.24 -15.87
C LYS A 484 2.97 24.26 -16.69
N GLU A 485 3.06 24.32 -18.01
CA GLU A 485 2.37 23.46 -18.96
C GLU A 485 2.89 22.01 -19.00
N LYS A 486 4.09 21.77 -18.48
CA LYS A 486 4.72 20.45 -18.39
C LYS A 486 4.53 19.78 -17.02
N MET A 487 4.18 20.54 -15.99
CA MET A 487 3.89 20.00 -14.68
C MET A 487 2.58 19.20 -14.72
N VAL A 488 2.64 17.92 -14.37
CA VAL A 488 1.49 17.02 -14.34
C VAL A 488 1.24 16.59 -12.90
N LEU A 489 0.03 16.86 -12.42
CA LEU A 489 -0.48 16.35 -11.15
C LEU A 489 -1.23 15.03 -11.37
N ALA A 490 -1.41 14.24 -10.31
CA ALA A 490 -2.11 12.95 -10.36
C ALA A 490 -3.51 13.09 -10.97
N GLY A 491 -4.19 14.21 -10.72
CA GLY A 491 -5.52 14.47 -11.25
C GLY A 491 -5.60 14.68 -12.77
N GLN A 492 -4.47 14.99 -13.42
CA GLN A 492 -4.39 15.39 -14.82
C GLN A 492 -3.87 14.28 -15.75
N ALA A 493 -3.27 13.22 -15.18
CA ALA A 493 -2.76 12.11 -15.94
C ALA A 493 -3.88 11.14 -16.32
N THR A 494 -3.88 10.70 -17.57
CA THR A 494 -4.79 9.66 -18.05
C THR A 494 -4.45 8.30 -17.45
N MET A 495 -5.39 7.35 -17.50
CA MET A 495 -5.11 5.97 -17.08
C MET A 495 -3.98 5.36 -17.90
N GLU A 496 -3.96 5.58 -19.22
CA GLU A 496 -2.92 5.08 -20.12
C GLU A 496 -1.52 5.59 -19.74
N GLU A 497 -1.37 6.90 -19.50
CA GLU A 497 -0.09 7.48 -19.10
C GLU A 497 0.43 6.85 -17.79
N GLN A 498 -0.45 6.62 -16.81
CA GLN A 498 -0.08 6.01 -15.54
C GLN A 498 0.27 4.51 -15.69
N PHE A 499 -0.43 3.77 -16.56
CA PHE A 499 -0.06 2.40 -16.88
C PHE A 499 1.29 2.32 -17.59
N GLN A 500 1.55 3.22 -18.56
CA GLN A 500 2.85 3.29 -19.25
C GLN A 500 3.98 3.61 -18.26
N TRP A 501 3.75 4.54 -17.33
CA TRP A 501 4.68 4.85 -16.24
C TRP A 501 5.02 3.60 -15.41
N LEU A 502 4.03 2.81 -15.01
CA LEU A 502 4.25 1.57 -14.27
C LEU A 502 5.01 0.52 -15.08
N MET A 503 4.68 0.36 -16.36
CA MET A 503 5.40 -0.57 -17.24
C MET A 503 6.87 -0.20 -17.39
N LEU A 504 7.20 1.09 -17.46
CA LEU A 504 8.58 1.57 -17.53
C LEU A 504 9.31 1.39 -16.20
N LEU A 505 8.69 1.71 -15.07
CA LEU A 505 9.26 1.46 -13.73
C LEU A 505 9.52 -0.03 -13.49
N GLU A 506 8.56 -0.88 -13.83
CA GLU A 506 8.73 -2.33 -13.71
C GLU A 506 9.89 -2.82 -14.59
N ARG A 507 9.97 -2.34 -15.83
CA ARG A 507 11.02 -2.75 -16.78
C ARG A 507 12.41 -2.30 -16.36
N PHE A 508 12.57 -1.03 -16.00
CA PHE A 508 13.91 -0.43 -15.84
C PHE A 508 14.41 -0.43 -14.40
N TYR A 509 13.54 -0.37 -13.40
CA TYR A 509 13.97 -0.35 -12.00
C TYR A 509 13.69 -1.65 -11.26
N ILE A 510 12.50 -2.25 -11.43
CA ILE A 510 12.13 -3.45 -10.67
C ILE A 510 12.81 -4.69 -11.26
N ASP A 511 12.59 -4.97 -12.54
CA ASP A 511 13.08 -6.19 -13.20
C ASP A 511 14.44 -6.00 -13.87
N GLY A 512 14.73 -4.77 -14.31
CA GLY A 512 15.98 -4.39 -14.95
C GLY A 512 16.17 -4.96 -16.35
N VAL A 513 17.08 -4.36 -17.11
CA VAL A 513 17.49 -4.78 -18.45
C VAL A 513 19.01 -4.81 -18.59
N ASP A 514 19.50 -5.66 -19.49
CA ASP A 514 20.87 -5.58 -19.97
C ASP A 514 21.07 -4.28 -20.78
N PRO A 515 22.03 -3.40 -20.42
CA PRO A 515 22.18 -2.08 -21.06
C PRO A 515 22.57 -2.13 -22.54
N GLU A 516 23.12 -3.25 -23.01
CA GLU A 516 23.57 -3.37 -24.39
C GLU A 516 22.49 -3.94 -25.31
N THR A 517 21.74 -4.93 -24.82
CA THR A 517 20.74 -5.69 -25.58
C THR A 517 19.31 -5.28 -25.30
N MET A 518 19.06 -4.50 -24.24
CA MET A 518 17.73 -4.07 -23.77
C MET A 518 16.79 -5.23 -23.39
N LYS A 519 17.35 -6.45 -23.26
CA LYS A 519 16.63 -7.65 -22.84
C LYS A 519 16.45 -7.65 -21.31
N PRO A 520 15.32 -8.16 -20.79
CA PRO A 520 15.12 -8.30 -19.35
C PRO A 520 16.22 -9.14 -18.69
N LEU A 521 16.62 -8.77 -17.48
CA LEU A 521 17.61 -9.53 -16.71
C LEU A 521 17.03 -10.87 -16.25
N GLU A 522 17.86 -11.93 -16.32
CA GLU A 522 17.47 -13.26 -15.82
C GLU A 522 17.43 -13.32 -14.29
N SER A 523 18.12 -12.41 -13.62
CA SER A 523 18.25 -12.37 -12.16
C SER A 523 16.89 -12.23 -11.47
N LYS A 524 15.94 -11.50 -12.06
CA LYS A 524 14.58 -11.25 -11.55
C LYS A 524 14.58 -10.94 -10.06
N MET A 525 15.37 -9.96 -9.62
CA MET A 525 15.42 -9.53 -8.22
C MET A 525 14.33 -8.51 -7.85
N GLY A 526 13.44 -8.18 -8.80
CA GLY A 526 12.33 -7.27 -8.58
C GLY A 526 11.23 -7.83 -7.70
N SER A 527 10.76 -7.02 -6.76
CA SER A 527 9.48 -7.21 -6.10
C SER A 527 8.38 -6.52 -6.92
N GLN A 528 7.81 -5.39 -6.46
CA GLN A 528 6.66 -4.73 -7.10
C GLN A 528 6.69 -3.19 -6.84
N VAL A 529 5.97 -2.41 -7.65
CA VAL A 529 5.72 -0.96 -7.48
C VAL A 529 4.34 -0.69 -6.88
N SER A 530 4.27 -0.27 -5.61
CA SER A 530 2.99 0.17 -5.05
C SER A 530 2.57 1.48 -5.69
N TYR A 531 1.39 1.46 -6.32
CA TYR A 531 0.85 2.61 -7.04
C TYR A 531 -0.67 2.60 -7.03
N THR A 532 -1.26 3.73 -6.63
CA THR A 532 -2.69 4.01 -6.76
C THR A 532 -2.92 4.88 -7.99
N LEU A 533 -3.43 4.25 -9.05
CA LEU A 533 -3.79 4.91 -10.30
C LEU A 533 -5.09 5.68 -10.12
N LYS A 534 -5.06 6.99 -10.39
CA LYS A 534 -6.23 7.88 -10.27
C LYS A 534 -6.91 8.08 -11.61
N TYR A 535 -8.24 8.18 -11.61
CA TYR A 535 -9.01 8.60 -12.79
C TYR A 535 -10.19 9.47 -12.37
N ASP A 536 -10.61 10.41 -13.22
CA ASP A 536 -11.82 11.18 -12.97
C ASP A 536 -13.05 10.44 -13.56
N PRO A 537 -13.97 9.94 -12.72
CA PRO A 537 -15.16 9.21 -13.19
C PRO A 537 -16.14 10.09 -13.99
N LYS A 538 -15.98 11.42 -13.99
CA LYS A 538 -16.76 12.34 -14.86
C LYS A 538 -16.21 12.38 -16.29
N SER A 539 -14.93 12.06 -16.48
CA SER A 539 -14.25 12.10 -17.79
C SER A 539 -13.98 10.73 -18.40
N VAL A 540 -13.84 9.70 -17.57
CA VAL A 540 -13.59 8.32 -18.00
C VAL A 540 -14.90 7.55 -17.89
N SER A 541 -15.46 7.11 -19.01
CA SER A 541 -16.64 6.24 -19.00
C SER A 541 -16.30 4.86 -18.44
N PHE A 542 -17.32 4.11 -17.97
CA PHE A 542 -17.13 2.72 -17.55
C PHE A 542 -16.52 1.86 -18.67
N ASP A 543 -16.96 2.07 -19.91
CA ASP A 543 -16.41 1.38 -21.08
C ASP A 543 -14.93 1.70 -21.32
N ASP A 544 -14.52 2.96 -21.15
CA ASP A 544 -13.12 3.37 -21.26
C ASP A 544 -12.27 2.78 -20.12
N PHE A 545 -12.83 2.76 -18.91
CA PHE A 545 -12.21 2.11 -17.76
C PHE A 545 -11.97 0.63 -18.02
N VAL A 546 -13.01 -0.11 -18.42
CA VAL A 546 -12.93 -1.55 -18.75
C VAL A 546 -11.89 -1.80 -19.84
N ARG A 547 -11.90 -0.99 -20.91
CA ARG A 547 -10.90 -1.07 -22.00
C ARG A 547 -9.49 -0.84 -21.49
N ALA A 548 -9.27 0.16 -20.65
CA ALA A 548 -7.96 0.47 -20.09
C ALA A 548 -7.43 -0.68 -19.22
N ILE A 549 -8.26 -1.22 -18.30
CA ILE A 549 -7.86 -2.36 -17.46
C ILE A 549 -7.55 -3.58 -18.32
N ALA A 550 -8.43 -3.97 -19.26
CA ALA A 550 -8.23 -5.14 -20.12
C ALA A 550 -6.96 -5.02 -20.99
N LYS A 551 -6.64 -3.81 -21.44
CA LYS A 551 -5.48 -3.54 -22.30
C LYS A 551 -4.18 -3.57 -21.51
N TYR A 552 -4.11 -2.87 -20.38
CA TYR A 552 -2.84 -2.57 -19.70
C TYR A 552 -2.56 -3.44 -18.48
N GLN A 553 -3.57 -3.88 -17.72
CA GLN A 553 -3.36 -4.58 -16.46
C GLN A 553 -2.49 -5.83 -16.63
N LYS A 554 -2.67 -6.58 -17.72
CA LYS A 554 -1.91 -7.81 -18.03
C LYS A 554 -0.39 -7.62 -18.17
N HIS A 555 0.07 -6.37 -18.32
CA HIS A 555 1.48 -6.04 -18.56
C HIS A 555 2.25 -5.64 -17.30
N ILE A 556 1.57 -5.43 -16.17
CA ILE A 556 2.17 -5.03 -14.89
C ILE A 556 1.93 -6.08 -13.82
N LYS A 557 2.63 -6.05 -12.69
CA LYS A 557 2.44 -7.02 -11.60
C LYS A 557 1.18 -6.74 -10.79
N CYS A 558 1.02 -5.51 -10.30
CA CYS A 558 -0.13 -5.09 -9.49
C CYS A 558 -0.46 -3.63 -9.76
N VAL A 559 -1.73 -3.24 -9.56
CA VAL A 559 -2.13 -1.84 -9.40
C VAL A 559 -3.41 -1.77 -8.58
N SER A 560 -3.56 -0.70 -7.82
CA SER A 560 -4.85 -0.28 -7.28
C SER A 560 -5.35 0.89 -8.11
N VAL A 561 -6.58 0.84 -8.60
CA VAL A 561 -7.18 1.95 -9.35
C VAL A 561 -8.22 2.60 -8.46
N LEU A 562 -8.18 3.91 -8.29
CA LEU A 562 -9.14 4.62 -7.43
C LEU A 562 -9.72 5.83 -8.18
N PRO A 563 -11.05 6.00 -8.21
CA PRO A 563 -11.64 7.22 -8.75
C PRO A 563 -11.22 8.42 -7.91
N GLN A 564 -11.13 9.58 -8.56
CA GLN A 564 -11.04 10.86 -7.87
C GLN A 564 -12.37 11.11 -7.15
N ALA A 565 -12.30 11.35 -5.85
CA ALA A 565 -13.49 11.60 -5.03
C ALA A 565 -13.90 13.07 -5.10
N ASP A 566 -15.21 13.31 -5.07
CA ASP A 566 -15.76 14.64 -4.81
C ASP A 566 -15.70 14.91 -3.30
N THR A 567 -14.79 15.79 -2.90
CA THR A 567 -14.46 16.04 -1.50
C THR A 567 -15.37 17.04 -0.80
N SER A 568 -16.36 17.59 -1.52
CA SER A 568 -17.30 18.62 -1.03
C SER A 568 -18.15 18.20 0.19
N SER A 569 -18.17 16.92 0.55
CA SER A 569 -18.93 16.37 1.68
C SER A 569 -18.17 16.30 3.00
N TYR A 570 -16.85 16.54 3.01
CA TYR A 570 -16.05 16.53 4.23
C TYR A 570 -15.98 17.92 4.87
N GLU A 571 -16.02 17.97 6.20
CA GLU A 571 -15.85 19.21 6.96
C GLU A 571 -14.46 19.85 6.73
N TYR A 572 -13.45 19.00 6.50
CA TYR A 572 -12.11 19.36 6.04
C TYR A 572 -11.44 18.11 5.46
N LEU A 573 -10.43 18.28 4.61
CA LEU A 573 -9.51 17.20 4.25
C LEU A 573 -8.21 17.34 5.05
N PRO A 574 -7.49 16.25 5.34
CA PRO A 574 -6.13 16.36 5.89
C PRO A 574 -5.21 17.23 5.01
N GLU A 575 -5.47 17.26 3.70
CA GLU A 575 -4.76 18.03 2.70
C GLU A 575 -5.77 18.68 1.75
N ASP A 576 -5.93 19.99 1.85
CA ASP A 576 -6.80 20.76 0.96
C ASP A 576 -5.95 21.48 -0.10
N PRO A 577 -6.28 21.36 -1.41
CA PRO A 577 -5.55 22.09 -2.44
C PRO A 577 -5.71 23.60 -2.24
N ILE A 578 -4.60 24.34 -2.40
CA ILE A 578 -4.61 25.80 -2.44
C ILE A 578 -3.87 26.28 -3.70
N THR A 579 -4.18 27.50 -4.13
CA THR A 579 -3.47 28.18 -5.20
C THR A 579 -2.07 28.61 -4.73
N LYS A 580 -1.21 28.94 -5.69
CA LYS A 580 0.11 29.49 -5.38
C LYS A 580 -0.01 30.82 -4.64
N GLU A 581 -0.97 31.64 -5.06
CA GLU A 581 -1.25 32.96 -4.49
C GLU A 581 -1.71 32.84 -3.03
N GLU A 582 -2.58 31.87 -2.71
CA GLU A 582 -2.98 31.56 -1.34
C GLU A 582 -1.79 31.06 -0.50
N TYR A 583 -0.95 30.18 -1.05
CA TYR A 583 0.26 29.72 -0.37
C TYR A 583 1.21 30.88 -0.04
N GLU A 584 1.47 31.76 -1.01
CA GLU A 584 2.31 32.95 -0.82
C GLU A 584 1.70 33.91 0.20
N TYR A 585 0.39 34.11 0.19
CA TYR A 585 -0.33 34.89 1.18
C TYR A 585 -0.13 34.35 2.60
N TYR A 586 -0.45 33.07 2.85
CA TYR A 586 -0.33 32.48 4.18
C TYR A 586 1.12 32.46 4.66
N THR A 587 2.09 32.15 3.80
CA THR A 587 3.50 32.12 4.18
C THR A 587 4.08 33.50 4.46
N ALA A 588 3.66 34.53 3.73
CA ALA A 588 4.03 35.91 4.01
C ALA A 588 3.45 36.37 5.35
N GLU A 589 2.17 36.07 5.62
CA GLU A 589 1.51 36.43 6.88
C GLU A 589 2.16 35.76 8.08
N ILE A 590 2.51 34.46 7.97
CA ILE A 590 3.20 33.73 9.04
C ILE A 590 4.56 34.37 9.35
N LYS A 591 5.39 34.61 8.32
CA LYS A 591 6.71 35.22 8.50
C LYS A 591 6.63 36.60 9.14
N ARG A 592 5.66 37.41 8.72
CA ARG A 592 5.42 38.75 9.24
C ARG A 592 5.09 38.72 10.74
N ARG A 593 4.18 37.83 11.15
CA ARG A 593 3.80 37.69 12.56
C ARG A 593 4.91 37.08 13.42
N GLU A 594 5.68 36.13 12.89
CA GLU A 594 6.88 35.60 13.57
C GLU A 594 7.95 36.67 13.80
N GLN A 595 8.00 37.70 12.97
CA GLN A 595 8.89 38.86 13.11
C GLN A 595 8.33 39.96 14.03
N GLY A 596 7.14 39.76 14.63
CA GLY A 596 6.52 40.70 15.55
C GLY A 596 5.81 41.89 14.88
N GLU A 597 5.64 41.85 13.56
CA GLU A 597 4.90 42.88 12.82
C GLU A 597 3.40 42.54 12.86
N HIS A 598 2.66 43.17 13.78
CA HIS A 598 1.20 43.11 13.79
C HIS A 598 0.63 44.10 12.77
N MET A 599 -0.44 43.72 12.09
CA MET A 599 -1.14 44.67 11.21
C MET A 599 -1.79 45.70 12.12
N VAL A 600 -1.32 46.95 12.05
CA VAL A 600 -2.19 48.07 12.40
C VAL A 600 -3.20 48.10 11.27
N GLU A 601 -4.43 47.62 11.50
CA GLU A 601 -5.54 48.03 10.65
C GLU A 601 -5.61 49.55 10.75
N ASP A 602 -5.10 50.24 9.74
CA ASP A 602 -5.42 51.63 9.49
C ASP A 602 -6.88 51.64 9.01
N ILE A 603 -7.82 51.54 9.97
CA ILE A 603 -9.20 51.93 9.74
C ILE A 603 -9.20 53.45 9.65
N GLY A 604 -8.73 53.95 8.51
CA GLY A 604 -9.05 55.29 8.05
C GLY A 604 -10.55 55.32 7.80
N TYR A 605 -11.30 55.80 8.78
CA TYR A 605 -12.63 56.35 8.59
C TYR A 605 -12.53 57.56 7.65
N GLU A 606 -12.39 57.31 6.33
CA GLU A 606 -12.65 58.26 5.23
C GLU A 606 -12.51 57.52 3.88
N HIS A 607 -13.56 56.76 3.50
CA HIS A 607 -14.30 56.88 2.23
C HIS A 607 -15.36 55.79 2.05
#